data_AF-A0A936PSC4-F1
#
_entry.id   AF-A0A936PSC4-F1
#
_cell.length_a   1.000
_cell.length_b   1.000
_cell.length_c   1.000
_cell.angle_alpha   90.00
_cell.angle_beta   90.00
_cell.angle_gamma   90.00
#
_symmetry.space_group_name_H-M   'P 1'
#
loop_
_entity.id
_entity.type
_entity.pdbx_description
1 polymer ?
#
loop_
_entity_poly.entity_id
_entity_poly.type
_entity_poly.pdbx_seq_one_letter_code
_entity_poly.pdbx_strand_id
1 'polypeptide(L)'
;MCPFFLVGAFTGDERRNTAFELASVVALDIEGGPTTQAAHERFTDLRHLIYTTWQHDRDAHRFRLVFPLARDLNADEYRLVWAHLAARLGSGVDTLTKDLARALFLPAVRPDGRRAAAAVWSEAPLLDPNAVLAEAASLATAPSLRTLRPLRPIKLPWDEARRAARRRLAHEPEARRRAAVRLQARVREQCAHDVVCPGCGRPSVWFWLNPGKLAGARCKHLNSCGWSGPLDVLLDASGTPDV
;
A
#
# COMPACT_ATOMS: atom_id res chain seq x y z
N MET A 1 16.08 -9.80 -23.12
CA MET A 1 15.06 -9.99 -22.06
C MET A 1 15.69 -9.54 -20.75
N CYS A 2 15.03 -8.70 -19.95
CA CYS A 2 15.58 -8.32 -18.64
C CYS A 2 15.41 -9.52 -17.69
N PRO A 3 16.48 -10.05 -17.08
CA PRO A 3 16.37 -11.18 -16.17
C PRO A 3 15.56 -10.80 -14.92
N PHE A 4 14.90 -11.78 -14.33
CA PHE A 4 14.11 -11.64 -13.11
C PHE A 4 14.32 -12.85 -12.21
N PHE A 5 13.96 -12.71 -10.94
CA PHE A 5 13.85 -13.83 -10.00
C PHE A 5 12.46 -13.89 -9.38
N LEU A 6 12.20 -15.01 -8.72
CA LEU A 6 11.02 -15.26 -7.90
C LEU A 6 11.46 -15.40 -6.45
N VAL A 7 10.57 -15.09 -5.52
CA VAL A 7 10.88 -15.16 -4.08
C VAL A 7 11.10 -16.58 -3.56
N GLY A 8 10.70 -17.59 -4.34
CA GLY A 8 10.97 -18.99 -4.07
C GLY A 8 10.41 -19.91 -5.14
N ALA A 9 9.94 -21.09 -4.72
CA ALA A 9 9.58 -22.19 -5.61
C ALA A 9 8.06 -22.43 -5.70
N PHE A 10 7.66 -23.08 -6.79
CA PHE A 10 6.28 -23.43 -7.09
C PHE A 10 6.21 -24.91 -7.43
N THR A 11 5.11 -25.56 -7.07
CA THR A 11 4.84 -26.94 -7.42
C THR A 11 4.31 -27.04 -8.86
N GLY A 12 4.85 -27.98 -9.64
CA GLY A 12 4.47 -28.17 -11.04
C GLY A 12 5.03 -27.08 -11.96
N ASP A 13 4.37 -26.86 -13.10
CA ASP A 13 4.88 -26.01 -14.18
C ASP A 13 4.23 -24.61 -14.24
N GLU A 14 3.45 -24.24 -13.22
CA GLU A 14 2.68 -22.99 -13.23
C GLU A 14 3.12 -21.99 -12.14
N ARG A 15 3.40 -20.75 -12.56
CA ARG A 15 3.62 -19.61 -11.66
C ARG A 15 2.29 -18.98 -11.24
N ARG A 16 1.63 -19.54 -10.23
CA ARG A 16 0.39 -19.01 -9.62
C ARG A 16 0.45 -19.13 -8.10
N ASN A 17 -0.28 -18.26 -7.40
CA ASN A 17 -0.27 -18.24 -5.93
C ASN A 17 -0.73 -19.56 -5.29
N THR A 18 -1.62 -20.30 -5.93
CA THR A 18 -2.11 -21.60 -5.44
C THR A 18 -1.08 -22.72 -5.58
N ALA A 19 -0.06 -22.52 -6.41
CA ALA A 19 1.04 -23.46 -6.63
C ALA A 19 2.30 -23.04 -5.85
N PHE A 20 2.24 -22.02 -4.99
CA PHE A 20 3.40 -21.56 -4.24
C PHE A 20 3.77 -22.56 -3.15
N GLU A 21 5.03 -22.99 -3.15
CA GLU A 21 5.51 -24.03 -2.24
C GLU A 21 6.27 -23.40 -1.06
N LEU A 22 7.25 -22.57 -1.39
CA LEU A 22 8.12 -21.97 -0.39
C LEU A 22 8.71 -20.64 -0.85
N ALA A 23 9.07 -19.79 0.09
CA ALA A 23 9.87 -18.58 -0.12
C ALA A 23 11.23 -18.74 0.58
N SER A 24 12.32 -18.49 -0.14
CA SER A 24 13.68 -18.44 0.42
C SER A 24 14.19 -17.01 0.61
N VAL A 25 13.47 -16.03 0.07
CA VAL A 25 13.70 -14.60 0.29
C VAL A 25 12.36 -13.89 0.53
N VAL A 26 12.39 -12.75 1.22
CA VAL A 26 11.27 -11.79 1.24
C VAL A 26 11.70 -10.53 0.50
N ALA A 27 10.86 -10.05 -0.42
CA ALA A 27 11.14 -8.83 -1.18
C ALA A 27 10.05 -7.77 -0.95
N LEU A 28 10.49 -6.56 -0.62
CA LEU A 28 9.65 -5.36 -0.61
C LEU A 28 9.92 -4.57 -1.89
N ASP A 29 8.87 -4.15 -2.60
CA ASP A 29 8.97 -3.20 -3.71
C ASP A 29 8.61 -1.81 -3.19
N ILE A 30 9.55 -0.88 -3.29
CA ILE A 30 9.39 0.48 -2.79
C ILE A 30 9.04 1.39 -3.97
N GLU A 31 7.90 2.07 -3.87
CA GLU A 31 7.43 3.10 -4.78
C GLU A 31 7.12 4.40 -4.03
N GLY A 32 8.04 5.36 -4.06
CA GLY A 32 7.80 6.68 -3.44
C GLY A 32 7.91 6.69 -1.91
N GLY A 33 8.93 6.01 -1.38
CA GLY A 33 9.21 5.85 0.05
C GLY A 33 10.54 6.48 0.50
N PRO A 34 11.17 5.93 1.57
CA PRO A 34 12.47 6.41 2.04
C PRO A 34 13.55 6.28 0.96
N THR A 35 14.68 6.95 1.14
CA THR A 35 15.84 6.75 0.27
C THR A 35 16.44 5.34 0.46
N THR A 36 17.27 4.87 -0.48
CA THR A 36 17.99 3.60 -0.32
C THR A 36 18.86 3.59 0.95
N GLN A 37 19.46 4.73 1.29
CA GLN A 37 20.26 4.90 2.50
C GLN A 37 19.40 4.81 3.77
N ALA A 38 18.27 5.52 3.81
CA ALA A 38 17.37 5.49 4.96
C ALA A 38 16.70 4.11 5.14
N ALA A 39 16.49 3.36 4.05
CA ALA A 39 16.07 1.96 4.13
C ALA A 39 17.19 1.08 4.69
N HIS A 40 18.43 1.22 4.19
CA HIS A 40 19.58 0.47 4.70
C HIS A 40 19.77 0.65 6.21
N GLU A 41 19.75 1.90 6.69
CA GLU A 41 19.93 2.25 8.11
C GLU A 41 18.92 1.55 9.03
N ARG A 42 17.67 1.39 8.56
CA ARG A 42 16.60 0.73 9.32
C ARG A 42 16.76 -0.79 9.46
N PHE A 43 17.59 -1.41 8.64
CA PHE A 43 17.76 -2.87 8.56
C PHE A 43 19.24 -3.29 8.65
N THR A 44 20.09 -2.48 9.28
CA THR A 44 21.53 -2.76 9.46
C THR A 44 21.82 -4.05 10.23
N ASP A 45 20.88 -4.48 11.07
CA ASP A 45 20.87 -5.73 11.84
C ASP A 45 20.49 -6.97 11.03
N LEU A 46 19.97 -6.82 9.81
CA LEU A 46 19.52 -7.94 8.96
C LEU A 46 20.29 -7.97 7.64
N ARG A 47 20.58 -9.19 7.15
CA ARG A 47 21.09 -9.39 5.79
C ARG A 47 20.09 -8.85 4.79
N HIS A 48 20.54 -7.98 3.90
CA HIS A 48 19.66 -7.47 2.87
C HIS A 48 20.42 -6.99 1.64
N LEU A 49 19.73 -6.97 0.51
CA LEU A 49 20.14 -6.35 -0.74
C LEU A 49 19.11 -5.29 -1.13
N ILE A 50 19.58 -4.06 -1.32
CA ILE A 50 18.82 -2.97 -1.93
C ILE A 50 19.33 -2.79 -3.35
N TYR A 51 18.43 -2.67 -4.31
CA TYR A 51 18.79 -2.23 -5.65
C TYR A 51 17.68 -1.43 -6.32
N THR A 52 18.07 -0.40 -7.06
CA THR A 52 17.14 0.49 -7.75
C THR A 52 16.43 -0.19 -8.92
N THR A 53 15.16 0.15 -9.14
CA THR A 53 14.42 -0.34 -10.32
C THR A 53 14.68 0.53 -11.55
N TRP A 54 14.27 0.05 -12.72
CA TRP A 54 14.40 0.78 -14.00
C TRP A 54 13.74 2.18 -14.02
N GLN A 55 12.77 2.41 -13.13
CA GLN A 55 12.03 3.67 -12.98
C GLN A 55 12.56 4.56 -11.86
N HIS A 56 13.67 4.18 -11.20
CA HIS A 56 14.27 4.98 -10.15
C HIS A 56 14.63 6.39 -10.63
N ASP A 57 14.47 7.37 -9.76
CA ASP A 57 14.93 8.74 -9.94
C ASP A 57 15.45 9.30 -8.61
N ARG A 58 16.29 10.34 -8.67
CA ARG A 58 16.81 11.02 -7.46
C ARG A 58 15.69 11.65 -6.64
N ASP A 59 14.65 12.15 -7.31
CA ASP A 59 13.49 12.77 -6.66
C ASP A 59 12.34 11.78 -6.42
N ALA A 60 12.46 10.55 -6.95
CA ALA A 60 11.44 9.50 -6.84
C ALA A 60 12.11 8.14 -6.65
N HIS A 61 12.44 7.84 -5.39
CA HIS A 61 13.12 6.59 -5.03
C HIS A 61 12.21 5.39 -5.30
N ARG A 62 12.65 4.56 -6.25
CA ARG A 62 12.08 3.23 -6.54
C ARG A 62 13.17 2.18 -6.47
N PHE A 63 13.01 1.19 -5.60
CA PHE A 63 14.00 0.14 -5.38
C PHE A 63 13.33 -1.07 -4.76
N ARG A 64 14.04 -2.19 -4.79
CA ARG A 64 13.66 -3.40 -4.09
C ARG A 64 14.58 -3.59 -2.91
N LEU A 65 14.01 -4.07 -1.81
CA LEU A 65 14.73 -4.49 -0.61
C LEU A 65 14.45 -5.97 -0.41
N VAL A 66 15.50 -6.79 -0.52
CA VAL A 66 15.43 -8.25 -0.54
C VAL A 66 16.15 -8.80 0.69
N PHE A 67 15.47 -9.64 1.46
CA PHE A 67 15.96 -10.28 2.67
C PHE A 67 16.10 -11.79 2.45
N PRO A 68 17.32 -12.32 2.40
CA PRO A 68 17.55 -13.76 2.47
C PRO A 68 17.16 -14.33 3.83
N LEU A 69 16.58 -15.52 3.84
CA LEU A 69 15.99 -16.13 5.03
C LEU A 69 16.85 -17.26 5.59
N ALA A 70 16.82 -17.43 6.92
CA ALA A 70 17.49 -18.53 7.62
C ALA A 70 16.76 -19.87 7.46
N ARG A 71 15.46 -19.83 7.14
CA ARG A 71 14.63 -20.97 6.72
C ARG A 71 13.58 -20.50 5.72
N ASP A 72 13.04 -21.44 4.96
CA ASP A 72 11.97 -21.13 4.04
C ASP A 72 10.64 -20.81 4.75
N LEU A 73 9.78 -20.06 4.07
CA LEU A 73 8.42 -19.69 4.49
C LEU A 73 7.38 -20.37 3.64
N ASN A 74 6.28 -20.80 4.26
CA ASN A 74 5.06 -21.04 3.52
C ASN A 74 4.35 -19.71 3.15
N ALA A 75 3.27 -19.81 2.38
CA ALA A 75 2.52 -18.66 1.89
C ALA A 75 1.97 -17.72 2.99
N ASP A 76 1.54 -18.27 4.13
CA ASP A 76 0.95 -17.49 5.22
C ASP A 76 2.02 -16.81 6.07
N GLU A 77 3.09 -17.54 6.39
CA GLU A 77 4.26 -16.98 7.06
C GLU A 77 4.89 -15.85 6.25
N TYR A 78 4.99 -16.01 4.92
CA TYR A 78 5.49 -14.96 4.03
C TYR A 78 4.69 -13.67 4.20
N ARG A 79 3.35 -13.74 4.24
CA ARG A 79 2.50 -12.55 4.38
C ARG A 79 2.73 -11.85 5.72
N LEU A 80 2.90 -12.61 6.79
CA LEU A 80 3.16 -12.08 8.13
C LEU A 80 4.53 -11.41 8.21
N VAL A 81 5.58 -12.11 7.76
CA VAL A 81 6.96 -11.59 7.75
C VAL A 81 7.06 -10.36 6.83
N TRP A 82 6.47 -10.42 5.64
CA TRP A 82 6.41 -9.28 4.72
C TRP A 82 5.73 -8.07 5.36
N ALA A 83 4.59 -8.26 6.04
CA ALA A 83 3.86 -7.17 6.68
C ALA A 83 4.67 -6.57 7.84
N HIS A 84 5.35 -7.40 8.63
CA HIS A 84 6.22 -6.95 9.71
C HIS A 84 7.39 -6.09 9.17
N LEU A 85 8.06 -6.54 8.11
CA LEU A 85 9.14 -5.78 7.47
C LEU A 85 8.64 -4.49 6.83
N ALA A 86 7.48 -4.51 6.18
CA ALA A 86 6.86 -3.32 5.61
C ALA A 86 6.51 -2.30 6.71
N ALA A 87 6.00 -2.75 7.85
CA ALA A 87 5.72 -1.89 9.00
C ALA A 87 7.01 -1.27 9.58
N ARG A 88 8.09 -2.05 9.66
CA ARG A 88 9.42 -1.54 10.08
C ARG A 88 9.99 -0.51 9.10
N LEU A 89 9.77 -0.69 7.79
CA LEU A 89 10.13 0.32 6.78
C LEU A 89 9.23 1.57 6.87
N GLY A 90 8.00 1.43 7.38
CA GLY A 90 7.09 2.53 7.74
C GLY A 90 6.26 3.09 6.58
N SER A 91 6.83 3.32 5.40
CA SER A 91 6.08 3.84 4.25
C SER A 91 6.70 3.48 2.89
N GLY A 92 5.91 3.68 1.83
CA GLY A 92 6.36 3.57 0.44
C GLY A 92 6.47 2.15 -0.11
N VAL A 93 6.10 1.13 0.67
CA VAL A 93 5.95 -0.24 0.16
C VAL A 93 4.66 -0.31 -0.66
N ASP A 94 4.73 -0.77 -1.90
CA ASP A 94 3.54 -1.06 -2.68
C ASP A 94 2.83 -2.29 -2.09
N THR A 95 1.67 -2.07 -1.47
CA THR A 95 0.89 -3.11 -0.77
C THR A 95 0.34 -4.20 -1.70
N LEU A 96 0.31 -3.94 -3.01
CA LEU A 96 -0.02 -4.95 -4.00
C LEU A 96 1.12 -5.95 -4.20
N THR A 97 2.33 -5.69 -3.68
CA THR A 97 3.54 -6.50 -3.91
C THR A 97 3.71 -7.73 -3.03
N LYS A 98 2.74 -8.03 -2.17
CA LYS A 98 2.65 -9.31 -1.42
C LYS A 98 2.26 -10.54 -2.26
N ASP A 99 2.14 -10.38 -3.57
CA ASP A 99 1.82 -11.45 -4.52
C ASP A 99 3.00 -12.41 -4.66
N LEU A 100 2.84 -13.66 -4.22
CA LEU A 100 3.90 -14.68 -4.17
C LEU A 100 4.37 -15.05 -5.58
N ALA A 101 3.46 -15.01 -6.54
CA ALA A 101 3.76 -15.26 -7.95
C ALA A 101 4.54 -14.13 -8.61
N ARG A 102 4.79 -12.98 -7.98
CA ARG A 102 5.37 -11.81 -8.66
C ARG A 102 6.83 -12.04 -9.09
N ALA A 103 7.10 -11.71 -10.35
CA ALA A 103 8.44 -11.65 -10.90
C ALA A 103 9.14 -10.33 -10.52
N LEU A 104 10.34 -10.44 -9.98
CA LEU A 104 11.16 -9.31 -9.55
C LEU A 104 12.33 -9.15 -10.50
N PHE A 105 12.29 -8.12 -11.35
CA PHE A 105 13.39 -7.86 -12.28
C PHE A 105 14.69 -7.57 -11.53
N LEU A 106 15.80 -8.08 -12.06
CA LEU A 106 17.14 -7.80 -11.59
C LEU A 106 17.51 -6.32 -11.82
N PRO A 107 18.52 -5.80 -11.10
CA PRO A 107 19.00 -4.44 -11.32
C PRO A 107 19.39 -4.24 -12.79
N ALA A 108 18.99 -3.10 -13.35
CA ALA A 108 19.29 -2.72 -14.72
C ALA A 108 19.63 -1.24 -14.81
N VAL A 109 20.68 -0.90 -15.56
CA VAL A 109 21.11 0.47 -15.83
C VAL A 109 20.62 0.86 -17.22
N ARG A 110 20.10 2.09 -17.35
CA ARG A 110 19.72 2.60 -18.68
C ARG A 110 20.96 2.86 -19.52
N PRO A 111 20.97 2.49 -20.81
CA PRO A 111 22.11 2.77 -21.69
C PRO A 111 22.45 4.27 -21.81
N ASP A 112 21.46 5.13 -21.60
CA ASP A 112 21.61 6.59 -21.69
C ASP A 112 22.13 7.25 -20.40
N GLY A 113 22.30 6.48 -19.32
CA GLY A 113 22.79 6.99 -18.02
C GLY A 113 21.89 8.05 -17.35
N ARG A 114 20.70 8.32 -17.90
CA ARG A 114 19.85 9.45 -17.44
C ARG A 114 19.22 9.24 -16.07
N ARG A 115 19.22 8.02 -15.55
CA ARG A 115 18.69 7.67 -14.23
C ARG A 115 19.78 7.05 -13.38
N ALA A 116 19.87 7.49 -12.14
CA ALA A 116 20.78 6.91 -11.17
C ALA A 116 20.43 5.44 -10.92
N ALA A 117 21.44 4.59 -10.83
CA ALA A 117 21.33 3.23 -10.35
C ALA A 117 22.17 3.09 -9.09
N ALA A 118 21.66 2.35 -8.11
CA ALA A 118 22.38 2.07 -6.87
C ALA A 118 22.08 0.65 -6.40
N ALA A 119 23.09 0.04 -5.77
CA ALA A 119 22.95 -1.19 -5.02
C ALA A 119 23.66 -1.03 -3.67
N VAL A 120 23.04 -1.50 -2.61
CA VAL A 120 23.57 -1.50 -1.24
C VAL A 120 23.30 -2.88 -0.67
N TRP A 121 24.26 -3.47 0.03
CA TRP A 121 24.06 -4.75 0.70
C TRP A 121 24.61 -4.71 2.13
N SER A 122 24.00 -5.51 2.98
CA SER A 122 24.45 -5.78 4.35
C SER A 122 24.76 -7.27 4.48
N GLU A 123 25.90 -7.60 5.09
CA GLU A 123 26.33 -8.97 5.39
C GLU A 123 25.90 -9.46 6.78
N ALA A 124 25.04 -8.69 7.46
CA ALA A 124 24.45 -9.06 8.74
C ALA A 124 23.77 -10.45 8.70
N PRO A 125 23.34 -11.02 9.85
CA PRO A 125 22.71 -12.33 9.87
C PRO A 125 21.47 -12.41 8.98
N LEU A 126 21.21 -13.61 8.45
CA LEU A 126 19.98 -13.90 7.71
C LEU A 126 18.75 -13.57 8.56
N LEU A 127 17.67 -13.16 7.92
CA LEU A 127 16.41 -12.96 8.64
C LEU A 127 15.92 -14.30 9.16
N ASP A 128 15.82 -14.43 10.49
CA ASP A 128 15.17 -15.57 11.13
C ASP A 128 13.66 -15.36 11.17
N PRO A 129 12.88 -16.14 10.39
CA PRO A 129 11.43 -15.99 10.41
C PRO A 129 10.78 -16.31 11.74
N ASN A 130 11.35 -17.22 12.53
CA ASN A 130 10.75 -17.61 13.80
C ASN A 130 10.78 -16.45 14.79
N ALA A 131 11.89 -15.70 14.83
CA ALA A 131 11.99 -14.48 15.62
C ALA A 131 10.94 -13.44 15.21
N VAL A 132 10.79 -13.20 13.90
CA VAL A 132 9.81 -12.23 13.36
C VAL A 132 8.37 -12.66 13.66
N LEU A 133 8.03 -13.93 13.47
CA LEU A 133 6.69 -14.46 13.73
C LEU A 133 6.36 -14.43 15.23
N ALA A 134 7.34 -14.72 16.10
CA ALA A 134 7.17 -14.62 17.55
C ALA A 134 6.93 -13.16 17.99
N GLU A 135 7.67 -12.21 17.43
CA GLU A 135 7.47 -10.78 17.68
C GLU A 135 6.09 -10.32 17.19
N ALA A 136 5.68 -10.70 15.98
CA ALA A 136 4.37 -10.38 15.43
C ALA A 136 3.23 -10.96 16.30
N ALA A 137 3.38 -12.19 16.79
CA ALA A 137 2.42 -12.80 17.71
C ALA A 137 2.38 -12.07 19.08
N SER A 138 3.53 -11.63 19.59
CA SER A 138 3.61 -10.85 20.83
C SER A 138 2.91 -9.50 20.70
N LEU A 139 3.12 -8.78 19.60
CA LEU A 139 2.44 -7.52 19.30
C LEU A 139 0.92 -7.69 19.17
N ALA A 140 0.46 -8.84 18.69
CA ALA A 140 -0.97 -9.19 18.67
C ALA A 140 -1.53 -9.55 20.06
N THR A 141 -0.67 -9.98 20.99
CA THR A 141 -1.03 -10.43 22.35
C THR A 141 -0.80 -9.35 23.41
N ALA A 142 -0.04 -8.29 23.09
CA ALA A 142 0.14 -7.13 23.96
C ALA A 142 -1.23 -6.57 24.36
N PRO A 143 -1.49 -6.31 25.66
CA PRO A 143 -2.77 -5.81 26.09
C PRO A 143 -3.01 -4.48 25.38
N SER A 144 -3.94 -4.46 24.43
CA SER A 144 -4.40 -3.20 23.88
C SER A 144 -4.86 -2.36 25.08
N LEU A 145 -4.44 -1.09 25.16
CA LEU A 145 -4.97 -0.11 26.09
C LEU A 145 -6.44 0.23 25.75
N ARG A 146 -7.28 -0.79 25.67
CA ARG A 146 -8.73 -0.73 25.57
C ARG A 146 -9.31 -1.78 26.50
N THR A 147 -9.18 -1.55 27.80
CA THR A 147 -10.25 -1.90 28.72
C THR A 147 -11.42 -0.93 28.50
N LEU A 148 -12.05 -1.04 27.34
CA LEU A 148 -13.45 -0.66 27.19
C LEU A 148 -14.20 -1.97 27.03
N ARG A 149 -15.09 -2.23 27.98
CA ARG A 149 -16.03 -3.33 27.97
C ARG A 149 -16.63 -3.45 26.56
N PRO A 150 -16.63 -4.64 25.93
CA PRO A 150 -17.15 -4.76 24.58
C PRO A 150 -18.65 -4.43 24.62
N LEU A 151 -19.04 -3.37 23.92
CA LEU A 151 -20.41 -3.25 23.45
C LEU A 151 -20.63 -4.45 22.53
N ARG A 152 -21.73 -5.19 22.74
CA ARG A 152 -22.09 -6.31 21.88
C ARG A 152 -22.04 -5.84 20.42
N PRO A 153 -21.30 -6.51 19.52
CA PRO A 153 -21.28 -6.11 18.13
C PRO A 153 -22.68 -6.29 17.57
N ILE A 154 -23.29 -5.18 17.16
CA ILE A 154 -24.45 -5.21 16.27
C ILE A 154 -23.88 -5.66 14.92
N LYS A 155 -24.13 -6.91 14.52
CA LYS A 155 -23.84 -7.39 13.17
C LYS A 155 -24.77 -6.67 12.20
N LEU A 156 -24.32 -5.56 11.59
CA LEU A 156 -24.93 -5.03 10.39
C LEU A 156 -24.19 -5.65 9.18
N PRO A 157 -24.89 -6.26 8.21
CA PRO A 157 -24.30 -6.74 6.96
C PRO A 157 -23.44 -5.63 6.31
N TRP A 158 -22.28 -5.97 5.74
CA TRP A 158 -21.32 -5.02 5.13
C TRP A 158 -22.01 -4.02 4.16
N ASP A 159 -23.08 -4.45 3.48
CA ASP A 159 -23.90 -3.63 2.59
C ASP A 159 -24.79 -2.60 3.30
N GLU A 160 -25.22 -2.85 4.53
CA GLU A 160 -26.04 -1.92 5.33
C GLU A 160 -25.19 -0.80 5.92
N ALA A 161 -24.01 -1.14 6.46
CA ALA A 161 -23.03 -0.16 6.93
C ALA A 161 -22.58 0.74 5.77
N ARG A 162 -22.26 0.16 4.61
CA ARG A 162 -21.90 0.90 3.40
C ARG A 162 -23.05 1.77 2.88
N ARG A 163 -24.30 1.26 2.89
CA ARG A 163 -25.49 2.07 2.54
C ARG A 163 -25.71 3.21 3.54
N ALA A 164 -25.49 2.98 4.83
CA ALA A 164 -25.60 4.02 5.86
C ALA A 164 -24.53 5.10 5.67
N ALA A 165 -23.28 4.73 5.47
CA ALA A 165 -22.17 5.65 5.18
C ALA A 165 -22.45 6.48 3.92
N ARG A 166 -22.91 5.83 2.83
CA ARG A 166 -23.31 6.52 1.60
C ARG A 166 -24.44 7.52 1.82
N ARG A 167 -25.47 7.18 2.60
CA ARG A 167 -26.56 8.11 2.95
C ARG A 167 -26.04 9.32 3.73
N ARG A 168 -25.14 9.11 4.68
CA ARG A 168 -24.53 10.19 5.46
C ARG A 168 -23.70 11.11 4.56
N LEU A 169 -22.85 10.56 3.70
CA LEU A 169 -22.07 11.34 2.74
C LEU A 169 -22.93 12.08 1.71
N ALA A 170 -24.13 11.57 1.40
CA ALA A 170 -25.07 12.22 0.49
C ALA A 170 -25.76 13.45 1.09
N HIS A 171 -25.95 13.51 2.41
CA HIS A 171 -26.84 14.50 3.04
C HIS A 171 -26.24 15.27 4.22
N GLU A 172 -25.33 14.69 4.99
CA GLU A 172 -24.78 15.31 6.20
C GLU A 172 -23.57 16.20 5.88
N PRO A 173 -23.64 17.52 6.13
CA PRO A 173 -22.51 18.41 5.84
C PRO A 173 -21.25 18.04 6.60
N GLU A 174 -21.39 17.57 7.84
CA GLU A 174 -20.27 17.21 8.69
C GLU A 174 -19.56 15.93 8.20
N ALA A 175 -20.31 14.95 7.67
CA ALA A 175 -19.73 13.77 7.04
C ALA A 175 -18.91 14.16 5.79
N ARG A 176 -19.39 15.14 5.02
CA ARG A 176 -18.72 15.65 3.82
C ARG A 176 -17.47 16.48 4.14
N ARG A 177 -17.47 17.23 5.25
CA ARG A 177 -16.26 17.90 5.77
C ARG A 177 -15.18 16.89 6.16
N ARG A 178 -15.54 15.84 6.89
CA ARG A 178 -14.60 14.75 7.22
C ARG A 178 -14.06 14.06 5.98
N ALA A 179 -14.91 13.83 4.97
CA ALA A 179 -14.47 13.27 3.69
C ALA A 179 -13.48 14.20 2.97
N ALA A 180 -13.71 15.52 2.96
CA ALA A 180 -12.80 16.49 2.35
C ALA A 180 -11.40 16.47 2.99
N VAL A 181 -11.32 16.36 4.32
CA VAL A 181 -10.04 16.24 5.04
C VAL A 181 -9.30 14.96 4.64
N ARG A 182 -10.00 13.82 4.60
CA ARG A 182 -9.41 12.52 4.22
C ARG A 182 -8.92 12.49 2.78
N LEU A 183 -9.68 13.11 1.88
CA LEU A 183 -9.33 13.24 0.47
C LEU A 183 -8.27 14.32 0.21
N GLN A 184 -7.75 14.97 1.25
CA GLN A 184 -6.80 16.09 1.18
C GLN A 184 -7.30 17.19 0.23
N ALA A 185 -8.63 17.39 0.18
CA ALA A 185 -9.26 18.35 -0.68
C ALA A 185 -8.96 19.77 -0.20
N ARG A 186 -8.78 20.69 -1.14
CA ARG A 186 -8.78 22.12 -0.83
C ARG A 186 -10.22 22.58 -0.66
N VAL A 187 -10.53 23.18 0.48
CA VAL A 187 -11.87 23.71 0.77
C VAL A 187 -11.87 25.21 0.57
N ARG A 188 -12.77 25.69 -0.28
CA ARG A 188 -13.09 27.12 -0.43
C ARG A 188 -14.58 27.29 -0.25
N GLU A 189 -14.96 28.13 0.72
CA GLU A 189 -16.36 28.37 1.10
C GLU A 189 -17.11 27.07 1.44
N GLN A 190 -18.09 26.69 0.60
CA GLN A 190 -18.88 25.46 0.75
C GLN A 190 -18.45 24.36 -0.23
N CYS A 191 -17.35 24.51 -0.95
CA CYS A 191 -16.91 23.56 -1.98
C CYS A 191 -15.55 22.95 -1.64
N ALA A 192 -15.46 21.62 -1.73
CA ALA A 192 -14.22 20.88 -1.69
C ALA A 192 -13.76 20.59 -3.13
N HIS A 193 -12.52 20.92 -3.47
CA HIS A 193 -11.97 20.81 -4.81
C HIS A 193 -10.54 20.24 -4.82
N ASP A 194 -10.03 20.00 -6.02
CA ASP A 194 -8.70 19.42 -6.30
C ASP A 194 -8.49 18.01 -5.75
N VAL A 195 -9.59 17.25 -5.61
CA VAL A 195 -9.51 15.82 -5.33
C VAL A 195 -9.07 15.08 -6.59
N VAL A 196 -8.20 14.08 -6.42
CA VAL A 196 -7.72 13.23 -7.51
C VAL A 196 -8.89 12.46 -8.11
N CYS A 197 -9.05 12.58 -9.43
CA CYS A 197 -10.10 11.88 -10.16
C CYS A 197 -9.72 10.41 -10.39
N PRO A 198 -10.56 9.43 -10.03
CA PRO A 198 -10.29 8.03 -10.33
C PRO A 198 -10.35 7.73 -11.84
N GLY A 199 -11.07 8.55 -12.62
CA GLY A 199 -11.18 8.37 -14.07
C GLY A 199 -9.97 8.89 -14.86
N CYS A 200 -9.42 10.06 -14.51
CA CYS A 200 -8.34 10.70 -15.28
C CYS A 200 -7.04 10.96 -14.51
N GLY A 201 -6.99 10.62 -13.22
CA GLY A 201 -5.80 10.77 -12.36
C GLY A 201 -5.42 12.21 -12.01
N ARG A 202 -6.16 13.22 -12.49
CA ARG A 202 -5.86 14.64 -12.26
C ARG A 202 -6.61 15.18 -11.02
N PRO A 203 -6.07 16.18 -10.31
CA PRO A 203 -6.77 16.88 -9.23
C PRO A 203 -7.88 17.77 -9.81
N SER A 204 -9.02 17.14 -10.06
CA SER A 204 -10.07 17.72 -10.90
C SER A 204 -11.48 17.41 -10.41
N VAL A 205 -11.61 16.60 -9.36
CA VAL A 205 -12.90 16.30 -8.73
C VAL A 205 -13.23 17.35 -7.69
N TRP A 206 -14.51 17.72 -7.65
CA TRP A 206 -15.08 18.66 -6.69
C TRP A 206 -16.44 18.16 -6.18
N PHE A 207 -16.82 18.59 -4.98
CA PHE A 207 -18.13 18.34 -4.37
C PHE A 207 -18.50 19.42 -3.34
N TRP A 208 -19.79 19.65 -3.14
CA TRP A 208 -20.28 20.59 -2.12
C TRP A 208 -20.18 20.00 -0.71
N LEU A 209 -19.86 20.79 0.31
CA LEU A 209 -19.93 20.39 1.71
C LEU A 209 -21.37 20.35 2.20
N ASN A 210 -22.19 21.32 1.80
CA ASN A 210 -23.63 21.27 1.99
C ASN A 210 -24.30 20.80 0.68
N PRO A 211 -24.78 19.55 0.59
CA PRO A 211 -25.31 19.02 -0.67
C PRO A 211 -26.66 19.67 -0.97
N GLY A 212 -26.67 20.64 -1.89
CA GLY A 212 -27.90 21.11 -2.52
C GLY A 212 -28.47 20.03 -3.45
N LYS A 213 -28.61 20.34 -4.75
CA LYS A 213 -29.08 19.35 -5.74
C LYS A 213 -28.03 18.28 -6.12
N LEU A 214 -26.78 18.42 -5.67
CA LEU A 214 -25.68 17.52 -6.02
C LEU A 214 -25.16 16.77 -4.79
N ALA A 215 -25.70 15.56 -4.58
CA ALA A 215 -25.26 14.67 -3.51
C ALA A 215 -23.93 13.95 -3.81
N GLY A 216 -23.51 13.89 -5.07
CA GLY A 216 -22.24 13.26 -5.48
C GLY A 216 -21.09 14.25 -5.69
N ALA A 217 -20.02 13.74 -6.29
CA ALA A 217 -18.85 14.48 -6.74
C ALA A 217 -18.70 14.38 -8.26
N ARG A 218 -18.05 15.36 -8.88
CA ARG A 218 -17.87 15.43 -10.34
C ARG A 218 -16.49 15.90 -10.72
N CYS A 219 -15.99 15.37 -11.83
CA CYS A 219 -14.80 15.85 -12.49
C CYS A 219 -15.12 17.10 -13.32
N LYS A 220 -14.27 18.13 -13.24
CA LYS A 220 -14.40 19.38 -14.02
C LYS A 220 -14.14 19.21 -15.54
N HIS A 221 -13.51 18.10 -15.94
CA HIS A 221 -13.18 17.83 -17.35
C HIS A 221 -14.35 17.16 -18.09
N LEU A 222 -15.41 17.91 -18.40
CA LEU A 222 -16.65 17.35 -18.98
C LEU A 222 -16.46 16.77 -20.40
N ASN A 223 -15.57 17.35 -21.21
CA ASN A 223 -15.34 16.91 -22.60
C ASN A 223 -14.33 15.77 -22.73
N SER A 224 -13.55 15.47 -21.69
CA SER A 224 -12.46 14.48 -21.75
C SER A 224 -12.49 13.40 -20.68
N CYS A 225 -13.25 13.57 -19.59
CA CYS A 225 -13.38 12.55 -18.55
C CYS A 225 -14.84 12.38 -18.11
N GLY A 226 -15.53 13.46 -17.75
CA GLY A 226 -16.94 13.42 -17.36
C GLY A 226 -17.27 12.60 -16.11
N TRP A 227 -16.26 12.11 -15.37
CA TRP A 227 -16.49 11.24 -14.22
C TRP A 227 -17.42 11.88 -13.19
N SER A 228 -18.41 11.12 -12.74
CA SER A 228 -19.29 11.49 -11.64
C SER A 228 -19.58 10.26 -10.79
N GLY A 229 -19.66 10.46 -9.48
CA GLY A 229 -19.84 9.36 -8.55
C GLY A 229 -20.08 9.81 -7.12
N PRO A 230 -20.44 8.89 -6.24
CA PRO A 230 -20.64 9.16 -4.83
C PRO A 230 -19.30 9.27 -4.07
N LEU A 231 -19.30 9.94 -2.93
CA LEU A 231 -18.07 10.25 -2.18
C LEU A 231 -17.42 9.02 -1.55
N ASP A 232 -18.17 7.97 -1.24
CA ASP A 232 -17.63 6.69 -0.73
C ASP A 232 -16.66 6.05 -1.74
N VAL A 233 -16.96 6.15 -3.03
CA VAL A 233 -16.07 5.65 -4.10
C VAL A 233 -14.76 6.45 -4.18
N LEU A 234 -14.79 7.76 -3.87
CA LEU A 234 -13.57 8.55 -3.79
C LEU A 234 -12.71 8.16 -2.58
N LEU A 235 -13.36 7.90 -1.45
CA LEU A 235 -12.68 7.50 -0.22
C LEU A 235 -12.03 6.12 -0.35
N ASP A 236 -12.72 5.17 -0.98
CA ASP A 236 -12.16 3.86 -1.34
C ASP A 236 -10.96 4.02 -2.29
N ALA A 237 -11.09 4.84 -3.33
CA ALA A 237 -10.01 5.08 -4.29
C ALA A 237 -8.79 5.79 -3.68
N SER A 238 -8.98 6.53 -2.58
CA SER A 238 -7.90 7.16 -1.81
C SER A 238 -7.27 6.25 -0.75
N GLY A 239 -7.74 5.00 -0.61
CA GLY A 239 -7.21 4.04 0.35
C GLY A 239 -7.72 4.22 1.79
N THR A 240 -8.86 4.90 2.00
CA THR A 240 -9.49 5.06 3.32
C THR A 240 -10.85 4.32 3.38
N PRO A 241 -10.87 3.04 3.77
CA PRO A 241 -12.07 2.20 3.64
C PRO A 241 -13.16 2.40 4.71
N ASP A 242 -12.92 3.17 5.78
CA ASP A 242 -13.86 3.27 6.91
C ASP A 242 -14.58 4.64 7.02
N VAL A 243 -15.89 4.61 6.76
CA VAL A 243 -16.87 5.69 7.08
C VAL A 243 -18.09 5.09 7.78
#